data_AF-A0A6B3HC91-F1
#
_entry.id   AF-A0A6B3HC91-F1
#
_cell.length_a   1.000
_cell.length_b   1.000
_cell.length_c   1.000
_cell.angle_alpha   90.00
_cell.angle_beta   90.00
_cell.angle_gamma   90.00
#
_symmetry.space_group_name_H-M   'P 1'
#
loop_
_entity.id
_entity.type
_entity.pdbx_description
1 polymer ?
#
loop_
_entity_poly.entity_id
_entity_poly.type
_entity_poly.pdbx_seq_one_letter_code
_entity_poly.pdbx_strand_id
1 'polypeptide(L)'
;MDAGNMLKPMLARGELRMVGATTLDEYRERIEKDPALERRFQQVLVAEPSVEDTIAILRGLKGRYEAHHKVQIADSALVAAATLSDRYITSRFLPDKAIDLVDEA
;
A
#
# COMPACT_ATOMS: atom_id res chain seq x y z
N MET A 1 -26.81 -4.39 -12.82
CA MET A 1 -25.95 -3.41 -13.50
C MET A 1 -24.55 -3.60 -12.97
N ASP A 2 -23.58 -3.82 -13.86
CA ASP A 2 -22.17 -3.88 -13.48
C ASP A 2 -21.64 -2.44 -13.32
N ALA A 3 -21.03 -2.14 -12.17
CA ALA A 3 -20.49 -0.82 -11.86
C ALA A 3 -19.51 -0.34 -12.95
N GLY A 4 -18.75 -1.26 -13.57
CA GLY A 4 -17.84 -0.92 -14.67
C GLY A 4 -18.54 -0.29 -15.87
N ASN A 5 -19.75 -0.74 -16.21
CA ASN A 5 -20.52 -0.18 -17.33
C ASN A 5 -21.10 1.21 -17.02
N MET A 6 -21.30 1.53 -15.74
CA MET A 6 -21.74 2.86 -15.33
C MET A 6 -20.59 3.89 -15.36
N LEU A 7 -19.35 3.46 -15.09
CA LEU A 7 -18.18 4.35 -15.02
C LEU A 7 -17.58 4.67 -16.40
N LYS A 8 -17.65 3.72 -17.36
CA LYS A 8 -17.06 3.87 -18.70
C LYS A 8 -17.42 5.19 -19.42
N PRO A 9 -18.70 5.64 -19.46
CA PRO A 9 -19.04 6.89 -20.15
C PRO A 9 -18.43 8.12 -19.47
N MET A 10 -18.41 8.16 -18.14
CA MET A 10 -17.88 9.28 -17.37
C MET A 10 -16.35 9.37 -17.48
N LEU A 11 -15.66 8.23 -17.45
CA LEU A 11 -14.22 8.14 -17.70
C LEU A 11 -13.86 8.56 -19.14
N ALA A 12 -14.68 8.19 -20.13
CA ALA A 12 -14.46 8.57 -21.52
C ALA A 12 -14.57 10.09 -21.74
N ARG A 13 -15.49 10.76 -21.04
CA ARG A 13 -15.70 12.21 -21.13
C ARG A 13 -14.76 13.02 -20.23
N GLY A 14 -13.97 12.37 -19.37
CA GLY A 14 -13.10 13.04 -18.41
C GLY A 14 -13.84 13.72 -17.25
N GLU A 15 -15.12 13.41 -17.05
CA GLU A 15 -15.96 13.95 -15.96
C GLU A 15 -15.65 13.29 -14.61
N LEU A 16 -15.00 12.13 -14.64
CA LEU A 16 -14.61 11.37 -13.45
C LEU A 16 -13.08 11.25 -13.40
N ARG A 17 -12.50 11.67 -12.28
CA ARG A 17 -11.11 11.39 -11.90
C ARG A 17 -11.12 10.40 -10.76
N MET A 18 -10.40 9.29 -10.93
CA MET A 18 -10.32 8.25 -9.89
C MET A 18 -8.95 7.62 -9.86
N VAL A 19 -8.60 7.09 -8.69
CA VAL A 19 -7.42 6.25 -8.47
C VAL A 19 -7.92 4.91 -7.96
N GLY A 20 -7.47 3.83 -8.58
CA GLY A 20 -7.74 2.47 -8.13
C GLY A 20 -6.50 1.88 -7.47
N ALA A 21 -6.71 1.02 -6.47
CA ALA A 21 -5.67 0.21 -5.86
C ALA A 21 -6.11 -1.26 -5.96
N THR A 22 -5.29 -2.10 -6.60
CA THR A 22 -5.57 -3.52 -6.82
C THR A 22 -4.29 -4.32 -6.69
N THR A 23 -4.42 -5.64 -6.50
CA THR A 23 -3.32 -6.55 -6.76
C THR A 23 -3.05 -6.68 -8.26
N LEU A 24 -1.87 -7.20 -8.64
CA LEU A 24 -1.54 -7.46 -10.04
C LEU A 24 -2.48 -8.50 -10.67
N ASP A 25 -2.89 -9.49 -9.90
CA ASP A 25 -3.76 -10.57 -10.39
C ASP A 25 -5.19 -10.05 -10.64
N GLU A 26 -5.75 -9.27 -9.70
CA GLU A 26 -7.05 -8.64 -9.91
C GLU A 26 -7.04 -7.68 -11.10
N TYR A 27 -5.95 -6.92 -11.28
CA TYR A 27 -5.80 -6.04 -12.44
C TYR A 27 -5.87 -6.83 -13.75
N ARG A 28 -5.08 -7.91 -13.86
CA ARG A 28 -5.06 -8.80 -15.03
C ARG A 28 -6.42 -9.46 -15.29
N GLU A 29 -7.09 -9.87 -14.22
CA GLU A 29 -8.36 -10.59 -14.34
C GLU A 29 -9.55 -9.70 -14.67
N ARG A 30 -9.54 -8.43 -14.22
CA ARG A 30 -10.73 -7.56 -14.23
C ARG A 30 -10.58 -6.29 -15.06
N ILE A 31 -9.39 -5.69 -15.11
CA ILE A 31 -9.16 -4.43 -15.84
C ILE A 31 -8.57 -4.69 -17.22
N GLU A 32 -7.53 -5.52 -17.30
CA GLU A 32 -6.80 -5.79 -18.54
C GLU A 32 -7.66 -6.53 -19.59
N LYS A 33 -8.62 -7.35 -19.14
CA LYS A 33 -9.57 -8.02 -20.03
C LYS A 33 -10.60 -7.10 -20.67
N ASP A 34 -10.74 -5.85 -20.19
CA ASP A 34 -11.66 -4.87 -20.75
C ASP A 34 -10.90 -3.77 -21.51
N PRO A 35 -10.88 -3.81 -22.86
CA PRO A 35 -10.11 -2.86 -23.67
C PRO A 35 -10.50 -1.39 -23.44
N ALA A 36 -11.72 -1.14 -22.95
CA ALA A 36 -12.20 0.21 -22.69
C ALA A 36 -11.66 0.75 -21.36
N LEU A 37 -11.41 -0.10 -20.36
CA LEU A 37 -10.81 0.29 -19.09
C LEU A 37 -9.29 0.35 -19.20
N GLU A 38 -8.68 -0.66 -19.84
CA GLU A 38 -7.23 -0.73 -20.03
C GLU A 38 -6.65 0.54 -20.67
N ARG A 39 -7.34 1.11 -21.66
CA ARG A 39 -6.90 2.35 -22.35
C ARG A 39 -7.11 3.63 -21.55
N ARG A 40 -7.85 3.57 -20.43
CA ARG A 40 -8.23 4.74 -19.62
C ARG A 40 -7.50 4.78 -18.29
N PHE A 41 -6.99 3.64 -17.82
CA PHE A 41 -6.14 3.57 -16.65
C PHE A 41 -4.67 3.55 -17.05
N GLN A 42 -3.88 4.39 -16.38
CA GLN A 42 -2.44 4.28 -16.41
C GLN A 42 -1.99 3.43 -15.21
N GLN A 43 -1.27 2.35 -15.48
CA GLN A 43 -0.69 1.56 -14.40
C GLN A 43 0.45 2.33 -13.73
N VAL A 44 0.37 2.42 -12.41
CA VAL A 44 1.46 2.90 -11.55
C VAL A 44 1.82 1.74 -10.64
N LEU A 45 2.96 1.09 -10.93
CA LEU A 45 3.42 -0.04 -10.13
C LEU A 45 3.96 0.47 -8.79
N VAL A 46 3.41 -0.05 -7.71
CA VAL A 46 3.90 0.21 -6.35
C VAL A 46 4.61 -1.06 -5.88
N ALA A 47 5.94 -0.98 -5.80
CA ALA A 47 6.76 -2.07 -5.30
C ALA A 47 6.81 -2.05 -3.76
N GLU A 48 7.14 -3.20 -3.18
CA GLU A 48 7.50 -3.28 -1.77
C GLU A 48 8.72 -2.36 -1.50
N PRO A 49 8.67 -1.51 -0.45
CA PRO A 49 9.79 -0.65 -0.10
C PRO A 49 10.97 -1.45 0.42
N SER A 50 12.17 -0.88 0.31
CA SER A 50 13.35 -1.47 0.95
C SER A 50 13.24 -1.42 2.49
N VAL A 51 14.10 -2.17 3.17
CA VAL A 51 14.21 -2.08 4.65
C VAL A 51 14.57 -0.67 5.08
N GLU A 52 15.47 0.01 4.36
CA GLU A 52 15.88 1.39 4.65
C GLU A 52 14.71 2.38 4.49
N ASP A 53 13.95 2.26 3.39
CA ASP A 53 12.76 3.09 3.17
C ASP A 53 11.69 2.82 4.23
N THR A 54 11.53 1.55 4.64
CA THR A 54 10.58 1.18 5.70
C THR A 54 10.97 1.81 7.03
N ILE A 55 12.26 1.84 7.37
CA ILE A 55 12.74 2.54 8.58
C ILE A 55 12.40 4.03 8.50
N ALA A 56 12.58 4.67 7.34
CA ALA A 56 12.21 6.08 7.15
C ALA A 56 10.70 6.31 7.31
N ILE A 57 9.86 5.43 6.75
CA ILE A 57 8.40 5.45 6.91
C ILE A 57 8.02 5.32 8.40
N LEU A 58 8.59 4.33 9.12
CA LEU A 58 8.33 4.12 10.54
C LEU A 58 8.74 5.33 11.39
N ARG A 59 9.88 5.96 11.09
CA ARG A 59 10.32 7.20 11.76
C ARG A 59 9.34 8.36 11.52
N GLY A 60 8.79 8.47 10.32
CA GLY A 60 7.74 9.45 10.00
C GLY A 60 6.43 9.20 10.76
N LEU A 61 6.10 7.92 11.02
CA LEU A 61 4.91 7.52 11.75
C LEU A 61 5.09 7.54 13.29
N LYS A 62 6.33 7.47 13.77
CA LYS A 62 6.69 7.33 15.20
C LYS A 62 5.87 8.23 16.12
N GLY A 63 5.84 9.53 15.86
CA GLY A 63 5.15 10.49 16.74
C GLY A 63 3.64 10.23 16.88
N ARG A 64 3.00 9.69 15.82
CA ARG A 64 1.59 9.32 15.86
C ARG A 64 1.36 8.11 16.76
N TYR A 65 2.22 7.10 16.67
CA TYR A 65 2.12 5.87 17.48
C TYR A 65 2.47 6.12 18.95
N GLU A 66 3.53 6.90 19.23
CA GLU A 66 3.87 7.31 20.59
C GLU A 66 2.71 8.04 21.27
N ALA A 67 2.03 8.94 20.56
CA ALA A 67 0.87 9.65 21.07
C ALA A 67 -0.34 8.72 21.30
N HIS A 68 -0.58 7.77 20.40
CA HIS A 68 -1.68 6.81 20.51
C HIS A 68 -1.50 5.87 21.69
N HIS A 69 -0.31 5.27 21.81
CA HIS A 69 0.03 4.25 22.81
C HIS A 69 0.54 4.82 24.13
N LYS A 70 0.86 6.12 24.18
CA LYS A 70 1.43 6.81 25.35
C LYS A 70 2.77 6.23 25.80
N VAL A 71 3.57 5.81 24.83
CA VAL A 71 4.92 5.26 25.04
C VAL A 71 5.97 6.09 24.31
N GLN A 72 7.24 5.78 24.57
CA GLN A 72 8.36 6.28 23.78
C GLN A 72 8.97 5.11 23.03
N ILE A 73 9.12 5.24 21.72
CA ILE A 73 9.62 4.19 20.85
C ILE A 73 11.08 4.52 20.51
N ALA A 74 12.00 3.66 20.95
CA ALA A 74 13.41 3.81 20.63
C ALA A 74 13.65 3.66 19.12
N ASP A 75 14.57 4.44 18.55
CA ASP A 75 14.90 4.34 17.13
C ASP A 75 15.42 2.94 16.75
N SER A 76 16.19 2.32 17.66
CA SER A 76 16.65 0.94 17.52
C SER A 76 15.51 -0.08 17.42
N ALA A 77 14.36 0.19 18.05
CA ALA A 77 13.19 -0.67 17.95
C ALA A 77 12.56 -0.60 16.55
N LEU A 78 12.53 0.58 15.92
CA LEU A 78 12.05 0.74 14.54
C LEU A 78 12.95 0.00 13.54
N VAL A 79 14.27 0.11 13.72
CA VAL A 79 15.26 -0.63 12.91
C VAL A 79 15.08 -2.13 13.08
N ALA A 80 14.89 -2.59 14.32
CA ALA A 80 14.65 -4.01 14.61
C ALA A 80 13.34 -4.50 14.00
N ALA A 81 12.24 -3.74 14.12
CA ALA A 81 10.94 -4.10 13.55
C ALA A 81 11.03 -4.28 12.02
N ALA A 82 11.66 -3.34 11.31
CA ALA A 82 11.85 -3.45 9.86
C ALA A 82 12.75 -4.64 9.49
N THR A 83 13.92 -4.78 10.12
CA THR A 83 14.90 -5.82 9.77
C THR A 83 14.41 -7.23 10.10
N LEU A 84 13.78 -7.41 11.27
CA LEU A 84 13.34 -8.72 11.72
C LEU A 84 12.05 -9.15 11.01
N SER A 85 11.11 -8.22 10.76
CA SER A 85 9.91 -8.56 9.97
C SER A 85 10.26 -8.92 8.53
N ASP A 86 11.22 -8.22 7.91
CA ASP A 86 11.70 -8.57 6.59
C ASP A 86 12.27 -9.98 6.54
N ARG A 87 13.14 -10.30 7.51
CA ARG A 87 13.84 -11.59 7.57
C ARG A 87 12.95 -12.78 7.91
N TYR A 88 12.00 -12.62 8.83
CA TYR A 88 11.28 -13.74 9.43
C TYR A 88 9.79 -13.82 9.06
N ILE A 89 9.18 -12.72 8.59
CA ILE A 89 7.77 -12.69 8.16
C ILE A 89 7.73 -12.57 6.64
N THR A 90 7.82 -13.71 5.95
CA THR A 90 7.89 -13.79 4.48
C THR A 90 6.52 -13.87 3.79
N SER A 91 5.44 -14.05 4.55
CA SER A 91 4.07 -14.13 4.01
C SER A 91 3.42 -12.77 3.78
N ARG A 92 4.07 -11.68 4.23
CA ARG A 92 3.57 -10.31 4.14
C ARG A 92 4.67 -9.39 3.62
N PHE A 93 4.25 -8.24 3.13
CA PHE A 93 5.13 -7.24 2.52
C PHE A 93 5.38 -6.08 3.48
N LEU A 94 6.56 -5.47 3.39
CA LEU A 94 6.84 -4.17 3.95
C LEU A 94 5.96 -3.10 3.27
N PRO A 95 5.66 -1.96 3.93
CA PRO A 95 6.02 -1.63 5.32
C PRO A 95 5.03 -2.21 6.35
N ASP A 96 3.92 -2.78 5.88
CA ASP A 96 2.75 -3.18 6.67
C ASP A 96 3.12 -4.13 7.82
N LYS A 97 3.85 -5.22 7.53
CA LYS A 97 4.30 -6.17 8.57
C LYS A 97 5.20 -5.54 9.65
N ALA A 98 5.96 -4.51 9.31
CA ALA A 98 6.82 -3.83 10.28
C ALA A 98 6.03 -2.84 11.14
N ILE A 99 5.02 -2.19 10.55
CA ILE A 99 4.09 -1.32 11.26
C ILE A 99 3.31 -2.11 12.31
N ASP A 100 2.79 -3.28 11.94
CA ASP A 100 2.05 -4.13 12.87
C ASP A 100 2.90 -4.55 14.08
N LEU A 101 4.17 -4.91 13.86
CA LEU A 101 5.08 -5.22 14.98
C LEU A 101 5.33 -4.03 15.91
N VAL A 102 5.29 -2.79 15.41
CA VAL A 102 5.43 -1.58 16.24
C VAL A 102 4.13 -1.23 16.95
N ASP A 103 2.98 -1.58 16.37
CA ASP A 103 1.66 -1.30 16.92
C ASP A 103 1.26 -2.29 18.03
N GLU A 104 1.63 -3.58 17.89
CA GLU A 104 1.27 -4.64 18.84
C GLU A 104 2.23 -4.76 20.05
N ALA A 105 3.40 -4.11 20.01
CA ALA A 105 4.46 -4.21 21.02
C ALA A 105 4.26 -3.23 22.19
#